data_AF-A0A661SS58-F1
#
_entry.id   AF-A0A661SS58-F1
#
_cell.length_a   1.000
_cell.length_b   1.000
_cell.length_c   1.000
_cell.angle_alpha   90.00
_cell.angle_beta   90.00
_cell.angle_gamma   90.00
#
_symmetry.space_group_name_H-M   'P 1'
#
loop_
_entity.id
_entity.type
_entity.pdbx_description
1 polymer ?
#
loop_
_entity_poly.entity_id
_entity_poly.type
_entity_poly.pdbx_seq_one_letter_code
_entity_poly.pdbx_strand_id
1 'polypeptide(L)'
;MNETVQHRQPFSIERAIEQLHIKRKEILSLSAEKALDAILDHPQPHALIHSFPEQDFYFLIHDIGIEDSLELLSLASNRQWEYILDVEIWQRDTMIIPLVTKWLHILLKADPERLINWFLDEKTEFIEFYLLKNMEVGIREHDQDPSDFGDGFFTFDDMFYIKFFDDPFDSEFKIGEQRDAFLSEFLNRLAAYDFMTYQKVMFEFQVVIPAETEEEAYRLRNVRLAEKGFMPFDEAIGIYQPLKPSHLKRQTKKLMTRDDDRNFPAPLYPAEMLKQDNLFTRSLQTIETGGIFEQLQAEFAGLCNQVISADQKTIREKDELRHIVKKVCGYISIGLERLAKDENENPHRINQSAVMIQKFPLSRIFRAGYGLALELKWRAEKWRKNSWFEKKGLPLSFWGEEWLGVIGGLLIKKPLFFDNYKTGVIYREFASLDDINETESTLSEVIAFDELLCLM
;
A
#
# COMPACT_ATOMS: atom_id res chain seq x y z
N MET A 1 -7.22 38.77 44.65
CA MET A 1 -7.78 38.20 43.41
C MET A 1 -6.62 37.74 42.57
N ASN A 2 -6.19 36.49 42.74
CA ASN A 2 -5.24 35.85 41.85
C ASN A 2 -5.99 34.68 41.21
N GLU A 3 -6.14 34.76 39.89
CA GLU A 3 -6.72 33.73 39.06
C GLU A 3 -5.80 32.51 39.06
N THR A 4 -6.31 31.40 39.57
CA THR A 4 -5.72 30.07 39.42
C THR A 4 -5.96 29.60 38.00
N VAL A 5 -4.93 29.72 37.15
CA VAL A 5 -4.86 29.05 35.86
C VAL A 5 -4.89 27.54 36.10
N GLN A 6 -6.00 26.89 35.77
CA GLN A 6 -6.12 25.44 35.76
C GLN A 6 -5.23 24.86 34.66
N HIS A 7 -4.07 24.32 35.04
CA HIS A 7 -3.37 23.31 34.25
C HIS A 7 -4.27 22.06 34.14
N ARG A 8 -5.04 21.93 33.05
CA ARG A 8 -5.68 20.65 32.69
C ARG A 8 -4.60 19.68 32.20
N GLN A 9 -4.58 18.53 32.87
CA GLN A 9 -3.51 17.54 32.99
C GLN A 9 -3.13 16.80 31.69
N PRO A 10 -1.83 16.72 31.31
CA PRO A 10 -1.35 15.84 30.23
C PRO A 10 -1.60 14.33 30.51
N PHE A 11 -1.64 13.94 31.79
CA PHE A 11 -1.85 12.56 32.25
C PHE A 11 -3.19 11.92 31.83
N SER A 12 -4.21 12.71 31.51
CA SER A 12 -5.52 12.19 31.09
C SER A 12 -5.57 11.83 29.60
N ILE A 13 -4.78 12.51 28.78
CA ILE A 13 -4.76 12.32 27.32
C ILE A 13 -3.92 11.10 26.96
N GLU A 14 -2.73 10.96 27.57
CA GLU A 14 -1.85 9.80 27.39
C GLU A 14 -2.58 8.49 27.71
N ARG A 15 -3.34 8.44 28.83
CA ARG A 15 -4.15 7.28 29.19
C ARG A 15 -5.26 6.97 28.19
N ALA A 16 -5.90 8.00 27.63
CA ALA A 16 -6.93 7.81 26.62
C ALA A 16 -6.33 7.26 25.32
N ILE A 17 -5.17 7.76 24.90
CA ILE A 17 -4.43 7.26 23.74
C ILE A 17 -4.02 5.79 23.94
N GLU A 18 -3.52 5.45 25.13
CA GLU A 18 -3.16 4.08 25.48
C GLU A 18 -4.37 3.13 25.46
N GLN A 19 -5.52 3.56 26.01
CA GLN A 19 -6.77 2.80 25.96
C GLN A 19 -7.25 2.56 24.52
N LEU A 20 -7.20 3.59 23.67
CA LEU A 20 -7.53 3.46 22.25
C LEU A 20 -6.56 2.52 21.52
N HIS A 21 -5.28 2.55 21.87
CA HIS A 21 -4.29 1.62 21.31
C HIS A 21 -4.58 0.16 21.69
N ILE A 22 -4.89 -0.11 22.96
CA ILE A 22 -5.27 -1.46 23.42
C ILE A 22 -6.54 -1.92 22.70
N LYS A 23 -7.55 -1.04 22.59
CA LYS A 23 -8.82 -1.38 21.97
C LYS A 23 -8.68 -1.68 20.47
N ARG A 24 -7.84 -0.93 19.75
CA ARG A 24 -7.52 -1.22 18.33
C ARG A 24 -6.92 -2.60 18.15
N LYS A 25 -5.90 -2.95 18.95
CA LYS A 25 -5.28 -4.30 18.92
C LYS A 25 -6.30 -5.40 19.18
N GLU A 26 -7.22 -5.19 20.13
CA GLU A 26 -8.31 -6.14 20.38
C GLU A 26 -9.18 -6.31 19.12
N ILE A 27 -9.65 -5.21 18.54
CA ILE A 27 -10.55 -5.22 17.36
C ILE A 27 -9.90 -5.90 16.14
N LEU A 28 -8.64 -5.59 15.84
CA LEU A 28 -7.94 -6.16 14.68
C LEU A 28 -7.72 -7.67 14.80
N SER A 29 -7.72 -8.20 16.03
CA SER A 29 -7.63 -9.64 16.29
C SER A 29 -8.96 -10.40 16.17
N LEU A 30 -10.09 -9.70 16.09
CA LEU A 30 -11.43 -10.28 15.96
C LEU A 30 -11.74 -10.69 14.50
N SER A 31 -12.78 -11.50 14.33
CA SER A 31 -13.40 -11.71 13.01
C SER A 31 -14.11 -10.45 12.54
N ALA A 32 -14.26 -10.27 11.23
CA ALA A 32 -14.80 -9.05 10.63
C ALA A 32 -16.14 -8.59 11.25
N GLU A 33 -17.12 -9.48 11.37
CA GLU A 33 -18.43 -9.19 11.98
C GLU A 33 -18.31 -8.71 13.45
N LYS A 34 -17.48 -9.39 14.24
CA LYS A 34 -17.25 -9.02 15.65
C LYS A 34 -16.46 -7.72 15.78
N ALA A 35 -15.57 -7.44 14.84
CA ALA A 35 -14.82 -6.19 14.79
C ALA A 35 -15.76 -5.01 14.51
N LEU A 36 -16.70 -5.17 13.56
CA LEU A 36 -17.75 -4.20 13.27
C LEU A 36 -18.60 -3.91 14.51
N ASP A 37 -19.19 -4.95 15.11
CA ASP A 37 -20.02 -4.82 16.30
C ASP A 37 -19.26 -4.13 17.45
N ALA A 38 -18.02 -4.55 17.71
CA ALA A 38 -17.20 -3.99 18.78
C ALA A 38 -16.86 -2.50 18.58
N ILE A 39 -16.80 -2.02 17.33
CA ILE A 39 -16.60 -0.60 17.03
C ILE A 39 -17.89 0.17 17.27
N LEU A 40 -19.01 -0.33 16.74
CA LEU A 40 -20.32 0.36 16.82
C LEU A 40 -20.84 0.42 18.26
N ASP A 41 -20.60 -0.62 19.05
CA ASP A 41 -20.96 -0.68 20.47
C ASP A 41 -20.02 0.15 21.37
N HIS A 42 -18.92 0.69 20.84
CA HIS A 42 -18.00 1.50 21.62
C HIS A 42 -18.65 2.82 22.06
N PRO A 43 -18.47 3.29 23.30
CA PRO A 43 -19.08 4.55 23.76
C PRO A 43 -18.70 5.80 22.95
N GLN A 44 -17.56 5.74 22.24
CA GLN A 44 -17.06 6.80 21.38
C GLN A 44 -16.57 6.21 20.05
N PRO A 45 -17.49 5.86 19.13
CA PRO A 45 -17.12 5.13 17.92
C PRO A 45 -16.29 5.99 16.95
N HIS A 46 -16.62 7.28 16.81
CA HIS A 46 -15.84 8.25 16.01
C HIS A 46 -14.38 8.36 16.47
N ALA A 47 -14.16 8.57 17.78
CA ALA A 47 -12.80 8.71 18.33
C ALA A 47 -11.98 7.43 18.13
N LEU A 48 -12.64 6.27 18.26
CA LEU A 48 -12.02 4.98 18.01
C LEU A 48 -11.64 4.81 16.55
N ILE A 49 -12.56 5.04 15.60
CA ILE A 49 -12.26 4.98 14.16
C ILE A 49 -11.15 5.95 13.77
N HIS A 50 -11.21 7.20 14.22
CA HIS A 50 -10.18 8.20 13.93
C HIS A 50 -8.81 7.86 14.52
N SER A 51 -8.77 6.99 15.54
CA SER A 51 -7.51 6.50 16.10
C SER A 51 -6.84 5.43 15.25
N PHE A 52 -7.55 4.78 14.31
CA PHE A 52 -6.92 3.84 13.39
C PHE A 52 -6.03 4.59 12.37
N PRO A 53 -4.79 4.13 12.14
CA PRO A 53 -4.03 4.53 10.96
C PRO A 53 -4.86 4.31 9.70
N GLU A 54 -4.71 5.17 8.70
CA GLU A 54 -5.57 5.12 7.51
C GLU A 54 -5.45 3.78 6.77
N GLN A 55 -4.25 3.18 6.78
CA GLN A 55 -3.98 1.86 6.22
C GLN A 55 -4.70 0.73 6.98
N ASP A 56 -4.74 0.78 8.32
CA ASP A 56 -5.43 -0.24 9.12
C ASP A 56 -6.95 -0.11 8.94
N PHE A 57 -7.47 1.11 8.87
CA PHE A 57 -8.88 1.33 8.55
C PHE A 57 -9.24 0.80 7.16
N TYR A 58 -8.39 1.04 6.17
CA TYR A 58 -8.59 0.55 4.81
C TYR A 58 -8.66 -0.99 4.72
N PHE A 59 -7.76 -1.70 5.40
CA PHE A 59 -7.82 -3.17 5.44
C PHE A 59 -9.05 -3.67 6.21
N LEU A 60 -9.42 -3.00 7.32
CA LEU A 60 -10.60 -3.36 8.10
C LEU A 60 -11.89 -3.33 7.26
N ILE A 61 -12.12 -2.27 6.47
CA ILE A 61 -13.31 -2.19 5.62
C ILE A 61 -13.31 -3.21 4.48
N HIS A 62 -12.13 -3.63 4.00
CA HIS A 62 -12.01 -4.67 2.99
C HIS A 62 -12.29 -6.06 3.57
N ASP A 63 -11.83 -6.33 4.80
CA ASP A 63 -12.10 -7.59 5.48
C ASP A 63 -13.58 -7.77 5.86
N ILE A 64 -14.26 -6.67 6.20
CA ILE A 64 -15.71 -6.66 6.46
C ILE A 64 -16.50 -6.76 5.16
N GLY A 65 -16.03 -6.09 4.11
CA GLY A 65 -16.78 -5.86 2.89
C GLY A 65 -17.16 -4.39 2.78
N ILE A 66 -16.88 -3.79 1.62
CA ILE A 66 -16.99 -2.34 1.44
C ILE A 66 -18.44 -1.86 1.61
N GLU A 67 -19.40 -2.56 1.02
CA GLU A 67 -20.83 -2.21 1.10
C GLU A 67 -21.41 -2.45 2.51
N ASP A 68 -20.86 -3.41 3.25
CA ASP A 68 -21.25 -3.68 4.64
C ASP A 68 -20.58 -2.69 5.64
N SER A 69 -19.66 -1.86 5.15
CA SER A 69 -18.88 -0.91 5.96
C SER A 69 -19.38 0.54 5.86
N LEU A 70 -20.57 0.81 5.31
CA LEU A 70 -21.10 2.17 5.14
C LEU A 70 -21.17 2.94 6.47
N GLU A 71 -21.56 2.28 7.56
CA GLU A 71 -21.59 2.90 8.90
C GLU A 71 -20.17 3.21 9.41
N LEU A 72 -19.17 2.39 9.10
CA LEU A 72 -17.79 2.72 9.46
C LEU A 72 -17.23 3.86 8.62
N LEU A 73 -17.62 3.94 7.35
CA LEU A 73 -17.22 5.01 6.45
C LEU A 73 -17.81 6.36 6.89
N SER A 74 -19.06 6.39 7.37
CA SER A 74 -19.66 7.62 7.90
C SER A 74 -18.94 8.12 9.16
N LEU A 75 -18.44 7.20 9.99
CA LEU A 75 -17.64 7.48 11.19
C LEU A 75 -16.17 7.84 10.91
N ALA A 76 -15.68 7.64 9.68
CA ALA A 76 -14.27 7.81 9.33
C ALA A 76 -13.84 9.28 9.36
N SER A 77 -12.55 9.57 9.38
CA SER A 77 -12.03 10.94 9.20
C SER A 77 -11.82 11.28 7.72
N ASN A 78 -11.73 12.58 7.37
CA ASN A 78 -11.46 13.00 5.98
C ASN A 78 -10.12 12.44 5.47
N ARG A 79 -9.13 12.29 6.36
CA ARG A 79 -7.84 11.66 6.04
C ARG A 79 -8.00 10.18 5.64
N GLN A 80 -8.91 9.46 6.29
CA GLN A 80 -9.19 8.07 5.96
C GLN A 80 -9.92 7.95 4.62
N TRP A 81 -10.89 8.83 4.33
CA TRP A 81 -11.52 8.92 3.00
C TRP A 81 -10.49 9.24 1.91
N GLU A 82 -9.62 10.22 2.15
CA GLU A 82 -8.56 10.60 1.22
C GLU A 82 -7.62 9.43 0.92
N TYR A 83 -7.21 8.69 1.95
CA TYR A 83 -6.33 7.53 1.77
C TYR A 83 -6.98 6.43 0.93
N ILE A 84 -8.29 6.18 1.12
CA ILE A 84 -9.04 5.21 0.30
C ILE A 84 -8.99 5.65 -1.16
N LEU A 85 -9.29 6.91 -1.46
CA LEU A 85 -9.22 7.43 -2.83
C LEU A 85 -7.79 7.31 -3.39
N ASP A 86 -6.76 7.70 -2.62
CA ASP A 86 -5.36 7.61 -3.04
C ASP A 86 -4.93 6.19 -3.45
N VAL A 87 -5.47 5.16 -2.82
CA VAL A 87 -5.11 3.76 -3.11
C VAL A 87 -5.96 3.16 -4.23
N GLU A 88 -7.24 3.53 -4.33
CA GLU A 88 -8.21 2.79 -5.12
C GLU A 88 -8.49 3.35 -6.51
N ILE A 89 -8.44 4.66 -6.71
CA ILE A 89 -8.91 5.27 -7.97
C ILE A 89 -7.82 5.42 -9.03
N TRP A 90 -6.60 4.97 -8.74
CA TRP A 90 -5.43 5.20 -9.59
C TRP A 90 -4.87 3.91 -10.17
N GLN A 91 -4.53 3.95 -11.45
CA GLN A 91 -3.66 2.97 -12.10
C GLN A 91 -2.36 3.66 -12.47
N ARG A 92 -1.31 3.40 -11.68
CA ARG A 92 -0.03 4.12 -11.77
C ARG A 92 -0.23 5.64 -11.58
N ASP A 93 -0.09 6.39 -12.66
CA ASP A 93 -0.13 7.84 -12.80
C ASP A 93 -1.43 8.35 -13.45
N THR A 94 -2.36 7.46 -13.78
CA THR A 94 -3.65 7.84 -14.38
C THR A 94 -4.81 7.52 -13.45
N MET A 95 -5.78 8.41 -13.39
CA MET A 95 -7.00 8.23 -12.63
C MET A 95 -8.02 7.42 -13.44
N ILE A 96 -8.61 6.41 -12.80
CA ILE A 96 -9.61 5.52 -13.40
C ILE A 96 -11.00 6.02 -13.00
N ILE A 97 -11.62 6.82 -13.88
CA ILE A 97 -12.92 7.45 -13.66
C ILE A 97 -14.01 6.47 -13.19
N PRO A 98 -14.15 5.24 -13.75
CA PRO A 98 -15.09 4.24 -13.24
C PRO A 98 -14.90 3.91 -11.74
N LEU A 99 -13.66 3.86 -11.25
CA LEU A 99 -13.37 3.63 -9.83
C LEU A 99 -13.65 4.86 -8.97
N VAL A 100 -13.43 6.06 -9.52
CA VAL A 100 -13.84 7.33 -8.88
C VAL A 100 -15.34 7.31 -8.64
N THR A 101 -16.14 7.03 -9.68
CA THR A 101 -17.59 6.92 -9.57
C THR A 101 -18.01 5.93 -8.50
N LYS A 102 -17.43 4.73 -8.51
CA LYS A 102 -17.74 3.68 -7.53
C LYS A 102 -17.53 4.19 -6.10
N TRP A 103 -16.36 4.75 -5.80
CA TRP A 103 -16.02 5.18 -4.45
C TRP A 103 -16.79 6.44 -4.03
N LEU A 104 -16.98 7.43 -4.91
CA LEU A 104 -17.82 8.58 -4.59
C LEU A 104 -19.28 8.18 -4.32
N HIS A 105 -19.80 7.19 -5.05
CA HIS A 105 -21.14 6.66 -4.80
C HIS A 105 -21.26 5.95 -3.44
N ILE A 106 -20.23 5.20 -3.03
CA ILE A 106 -20.17 4.56 -1.71
C ILE A 106 -20.09 5.63 -0.61
N LEU A 107 -19.25 6.64 -0.76
CA LEU A 107 -19.12 7.73 0.22
C LEU A 107 -20.41 8.56 0.31
N LEU A 108 -21.10 8.78 -0.82
CA LEU A 108 -22.40 9.45 -0.85
C LEU A 108 -23.46 8.67 -0.07
N LYS A 109 -23.48 7.33 -0.20
CA LYS A 109 -24.36 6.47 0.58
C LYS A 109 -24.02 6.47 2.07
N ALA A 110 -22.73 6.52 2.40
CA ALA A 110 -22.26 6.50 3.79
C ALA A 110 -22.64 7.78 4.53
N ASP A 111 -22.33 8.95 3.96
CA ASP A 111 -22.66 10.24 4.56
C ASP A 111 -22.83 11.32 3.48
N PRO A 112 -24.07 11.57 3.00
CA PRO A 112 -24.31 12.48 1.90
C PRO A 112 -23.98 13.94 2.21
N GLU A 113 -24.35 14.43 3.41
CA GLU A 113 -24.13 15.84 3.78
C GLU A 113 -22.65 16.13 3.95
N ARG A 114 -21.92 15.20 4.57
CA ARG A 114 -20.49 15.31 4.70
C ARG A 114 -19.78 15.26 3.36
N LEU A 115 -20.20 14.43 2.42
CA LEU A 115 -19.59 14.39 1.09
C LEU A 115 -19.67 15.75 0.40
N ILE A 116 -20.82 16.44 0.48
CA ILE A 116 -20.98 17.79 -0.08
C ILE A 116 -20.04 18.79 0.61
N ASN A 117 -19.98 18.78 1.95
CA ASN A 117 -19.07 19.69 2.66
C ASN A 117 -17.60 19.41 2.34
N TRP A 118 -17.19 18.13 2.32
CA TRP A 118 -15.82 17.75 1.99
C TRP A 118 -15.44 18.10 0.55
N PHE A 119 -16.39 17.98 -0.38
CA PHE A 119 -16.25 18.48 -1.74
C PHE A 119 -15.91 19.97 -1.74
N LEU A 120 -16.76 20.80 -1.11
CA LEU A 120 -16.63 22.26 -1.15
C LEU A 120 -15.40 22.78 -0.41
N ASP A 121 -15.01 22.12 0.68
CA ASP A 121 -13.92 22.58 1.54
C ASP A 121 -12.54 22.09 1.05
N GLU A 122 -12.44 20.86 0.54
CA GLU A 122 -11.15 20.20 0.29
C GLU A 122 -10.99 19.57 -1.11
N LYS A 123 -12.07 19.33 -1.86
CA LYS A 123 -12.04 18.52 -3.09
C LYS A 123 -12.65 19.19 -4.33
N THR A 124 -12.79 20.51 -4.33
CA THR A 124 -13.44 21.26 -5.41
C THR A 124 -12.86 20.92 -6.77
N GLU A 125 -11.56 21.14 -6.98
CA GLU A 125 -10.87 20.88 -8.26
C GLU A 125 -10.95 19.41 -8.69
N PHE A 126 -10.87 18.47 -7.74
CA PHE A 126 -10.95 17.04 -8.01
C PHE A 126 -12.33 16.64 -8.53
N ILE A 127 -13.39 17.14 -7.89
CA ILE A 127 -14.76 16.86 -8.33
C ILE A 127 -15.06 17.60 -9.62
N GLU A 128 -14.64 18.85 -9.81
CA GLU A 128 -14.80 19.56 -11.08
C GLU A 128 -14.13 18.82 -12.25
N PHE A 129 -12.92 18.29 -12.04
CA PHE A 129 -12.29 17.38 -13.00
C PHE A 129 -13.16 16.16 -13.28
N TYR A 130 -13.71 15.51 -12.25
CA TYR A 130 -14.61 14.37 -12.41
C TYR A 130 -15.89 14.75 -13.18
N LEU A 131 -16.51 15.89 -12.87
CA LEU A 131 -17.68 16.42 -13.56
C LEU A 131 -17.37 16.63 -15.05
N LEU A 132 -16.27 17.29 -15.37
CA LEU A 132 -15.80 17.52 -16.74
C LEU A 132 -15.61 16.21 -17.54
N LYS A 133 -15.20 15.13 -16.87
CA LYS A 133 -15.01 13.82 -17.52
C LYS A 133 -16.31 13.05 -17.75
N ASN A 134 -17.41 13.43 -17.12
CA ASN A 134 -18.63 12.62 -17.09
C ASN A 134 -19.88 13.33 -17.63
N MET A 135 -19.84 14.66 -17.76
CA MET A 135 -20.98 15.42 -18.26
C MET A 135 -20.56 16.68 -19.01
N GLU A 136 -21.47 17.16 -19.84
CA GLU A 136 -21.39 18.46 -20.48
C GLU A 136 -22.50 19.37 -19.95
N VAL A 137 -22.22 20.67 -19.98
CA VAL A 137 -23.17 21.71 -19.58
C VAL A 137 -23.29 22.75 -20.68
N GLY A 138 -24.53 23.03 -21.07
CA GLY A 138 -24.90 24.17 -21.90
C GLY A 138 -25.44 25.30 -21.02
N ILE A 139 -25.00 26.54 -21.28
CA ILE A 139 -25.53 27.74 -20.62
C ILE A 139 -26.53 28.37 -21.58
N ARG A 140 -27.78 28.51 -21.15
CA ARG A 140 -28.83 29.12 -21.96
C ARG A 140 -28.65 30.62 -22.08
N GLU A 141 -28.49 31.11 -23.31
CA GLU A 141 -28.52 32.54 -23.58
C GLU A 141 -29.95 33.09 -23.51
N HIS A 142 -30.10 34.40 -23.25
CA HIS A 142 -31.42 35.03 -23.02
C HIS A 142 -32.44 34.81 -24.14
N ASP A 143 -31.99 34.65 -25.39
CA ASP A 143 -32.83 34.49 -26.58
C ASP A 143 -32.84 33.06 -27.14
N GLN A 144 -32.18 32.10 -26.47
CA GLN A 144 -32.09 30.71 -26.92
C GLN A 144 -33.29 29.90 -26.43
N ASP A 145 -33.85 29.06 -27.32
CA ASP A 145 -34.92 28.14 -26.96
C ASP A 145 -34.33 26.90 -26.26
N PRO A 146 -34.90 26.41 -25.14
CA PRO A 146 -34.47 25.17 -24.50
C PRO A 146 -34.35 23.97 -25.46
N SER A 147 -35.16 23.95 -26.51
CA SER A 147 -35.18 22.88 -27.51
C SER A 147 -33.89 22.84 -28.35
N ASP A 148 -33.10 23.92 -28.36
CA ASP A 148 -31.86 24.03 -29.14
C ASP A 148 -30.72 23.14 -28.58
N PHE A 149 -30.79 22.72 -27.30
CA PHE A 149 -29.77 21.87 -26.68
C PHE A 149 -29.84 20.40 -27.15
N GLY A 150 -30.98 19.97 -27.70
CA GLY A 150 -31.19 18.60 -28.18
C GLY A 150 -31.53 17.60 -27.07
N ASP A 151 -31.66 16.32 -27.47
CA ASP A 151 -32.16 15.27 -26.59
C ASP A 151 -31.14 14.85 -25.51
N GLY A 152 -31.67 14.57 -24.31
CA GLY A 152 -30.91 14.08 -23.15
C GLY A 152 -30.43 15.15 -22.17
N PHE A 153 -30.63 16.44 -22.50
CA PHE A 153 -30.38 17.53 -21.56
C PHE A 153 -31.52 17.68 -20.54
N PHE A 154 -31.15 17.94 -19.28
CA PHE A 154 -32.07 18.31 -18.22
C PHE A 154 -31.52 19.51 -17.44
N THR A 155 -32.37 20.18 -16.66
CA THR A 155 -31.97 21.38 -15.90
C THR A 155 -32.63 21.42 -14.53
N PHE A 156 -31.95 22.04 -13.57
CA PHE A 156 -32.49 22.35 -12.24
C PHE A 156 -32.98 23.80 -12.12
N ASP A 157 -32.59 24.69 -13.04
CA ASP A 157 -32.76 26.14 -12.88
C ASP A 157 -33.09 26.92 -14.15
N ASP A 158 -33.29 26.23 -15.27
CA ASP A 158 -33.55 26.82 -16.59
C ASP A 158 -32.41 27.72 -17.11
N MET A 159 -31.22 27.66 -16.49
CA MET A 159 -30.01 28.36 -16.92
C MET A 159 -28.93 27.38 -17.36
N PHE A 160 -28.64 26.37 -16.54
CA PHE A 160 -27.67 25.33 -16.84
C PHE A 160 -28.39 24.06 -17.29
N TYR A 161 -28.12 23.66 -18.52
CA TYR A 161 -28.61 22.43 -19.14
C TYR A 161 -27.49 21.39 -19.08
N ILE A 162 -27.72 20.29 -18.35
CA ILE A 162 -26.74 19.24 -18.10
C ILE A 162 -27.08 18.00 -18.93
N LYS A 163 -26.07 17.35 -19.49
CA LYS A 163 -26.18 16.03 -20.11
C LYS A 163 -25.02 15.14 -19.68
N PHE A 164 -25.32 13.93 -19.23
CA PHE A 164 -24.31 12.93 -18.89
C PHE A 164 -23.82 12.23 -20.16
N PHE A 165 -22.52 11.94 -20.24
CA PHE A 165 -21.93 11.28 -21.41
C PHE A 165 -22.36 9.83 -21.52
N ASP A 166 -22.60 9.29 -22.70
CA ASP A 166 -22.86 7.84 -22.83
C ASP A 166 -21.61 7.01 -22.47
N ASP A 167 -21.81 5.80 -21.94
CA ASP A 167 -20.71 4.87 -21.72
C ASP A 167 -20.05 4.53 -23.08
N PRO A 168 -18.71 4.57 -23.19
CA PRO A 168 -18.03 4.11 -24.39
C PRO A 168 -18.42 2.66 -24.68
N PHE A 169 -18.81 2.35 -25.93
CA PHE A 169 -19.26 1.02 -26.34
C PHE A 169 -18.28 -0.12 -25.97
N ASP A 170 -16.98 0.18 -25.90
CA ASP A 170 -15.90 -0.76 -25.61
C ASP A 170 -15.37 -0.69 -24.15
N SER A 171 -16.07 -0.02 -23.23
CA SER A 171 -15.63 0.05 -21.82
C SER A 171 -15.75 -1.31 -21.14
N GLU A 172 -14.68 -1.78 -20.50
CA GLU A 172 -14.71 -2.95 -19.61
C GLU A 172 -15.63 -2.73 -18.39
N PHE A 173 -15.83 -1.47 -18.02
CA PHE A 173 -16.65 -1.05 -16.90
C PHE A 173 -17.97 -0.45 -17.42
N LYS A 174 -19.07 -1.21 -17.30
CA LYS A 174 -20.43 -0.69 -17.55
C LYS A 174 -20.95 -0.05 -16.26
N ILE A 175 -20.67 1.23 -16.07
CA ILE A 175 -20.98 1.96 -14.83
C ILE A 175 -21.96 3.12 -15.10
N GLY A 176 -22.38 3.36 -16.35
CA GLY A 176 -23.26 4.47 -16.73
C GLY A 176 -24.47 4.65 -15.82
N GLU A 177 -25.23 3.59 -15.54
CA GLU A 177 -26.38 3.68 -14.62
C GLU A 177 -26.00 4.13 -13.20
N GLN A 178 -24.92 3.57 -12.64
CA GLN A 178 -24.44 3.94 -11.31
C GLN A 178 -23.87 5.36 -11.28
N ARG A 179 -23.16 5.74 -12.34
CA ARG A 179 -22.61 7.08 -12.53
C ARG A 179 -23.72 8.11 -12.59
N ASP A 180 -24.74 7.85 -13.39
CA ASP A 180 -25.87 8.76 -13.58
C ASP A 180 -26.67 8.89 -12.28
N ALA A 181 -26.93 7.76 -11.60
CA ALA A 181 -27.56 7.77 -10.29
C ALA A 181 -26.75 8.59 -9.26
N PHE A 182 -25.43 8.42 -9.23
CA PHE A 182 -24.55 9.23 -8.38
C PHE A 182 -24.60 10.71 -8.75
N LEU A 183 -24.39 11.06 -10.03
CA LEU A 183 -24.35 12.45 -10.49
C LEU A 183 -25.67 13.17 -10.24
N SER A 184 -26.80 12.53 -10.56
CA SER A 184 -28.12 13.09 -10.30
C SER A 184 -28.33 13.36 -8.81
N GLU A 185 -28.02 12.41 -7.93
CA GLU A 185 -28.16 12.61 -6.48
C GLU A 185 -27.19 13.67 -5.94
N PHE A 186 -25.94 13.67 -6.41
CA PHE A 186 -24.92 14.64 -6.02
C PHE A 186 -25.32 16.06 -6.40
N LEU A 187 -25.72 16.29 -7.66
CA LEU A 187 -26.13 17.61 -8.15
C LEU A 187 -27.40 18.11 -7.46
N ASN A 188 -28.38 17.23 -7.24
CA ASN A 188 -29.58 17.57 -6.47
C ASN A 188 -29.23 18.06 -5.06
N ARG A 189 -28.31 17.36 -4.38
CA ARG A 189 -27.87 17.74 -3.03
C ARG A 189 -27.06 19.02 -3.01
N LEU A 190 -26.17 19.21 -3.97
CA LEU A 190 -25.38 20.43 -4.09
C LEU A 190 -26.28 21.66 -4.32
N ALA A 191 -27.27 21.54 -5.21
CA ALA A 191 -28.26 22.58 -5.46
C ALA A 191 -29.14 22.87 -4.22
N ALA A 192 -29.50 21.83 -3.46
CA ALA A 192 -30.28 21.96 -2.22
C ALA A 192 -29.46 22.57 -1.06
N TYR A 193 -28.14 22.34 -1.05
CA TYR A 193 -27.23 22.86 -0.02
C TYR A 193 -27.03 24.38 -0.16
N ASP A 194 -26.56 24.82 -1.31
CA ASP A 194 -26.51 26.24 -1.67
C ASP A 194 -26.56 26.38 -3.20
N PHE A 195 -27.65 26.98 -3.65
CA PHE A 195 -27.94 27.11 -5.07
C PHE A 195 -26.90 28.00 -5.79
N MET A 196 -26.37 29.03 -5.13
CA MET A 196 -25.34 29.90 -5.72
C MET A 196 -24.02 29.15 -5.90
N THR A 197 -23.64 28.34 -4.91
CA THR A 197 -22.47 27.47 -4.98
C THR A 197 -22.61 26.43 -6.09
N TYR A 198 -23.79 25.81 -6.23
CA TYR A 198 -24.08 24.92 -7.36
C TYR A 198 -23.82 25.60 -8.71
N GLN A 199 -24.37 26.80 -8.93
CA GLN A 199 -24.17 27.53 -10.19
C GLN A 199 -22.71 27.88 -10.44
N LYS A 200 -21.98 28.26 -9.38
CA LYS A 200 -20.54 28.52 -9.44
C LYS A 200 -19.77 27.28 -9.91
N VAL A 201 -20.03 26.12 -9.32
CA VAL A 201 -19.40 24.85 -9.72
C VAL A 201 -19.72 24.51 -11.18
N MET A 202 -20.99 24.68 -11.61
CA MET A 202 -21.40 24.45 -13.01
C MET A 202 -20.68 25.34 -14.01
N PHE A 203 -20.27 26.54 -13.59
CA PHE A 203 -19.48 27.44 -14.42
C PHE A 203 -17.98 27.09 -14.40
N GLU A 204 -17.43 26.79 -13.23
CA GLU A 204 -15.99 26.60 -13.02
C GLU A 204 -15.47 25.28 -13.61
N PHE A 205 -16.24 24.19 -13.55
CA PHE A 205 -15.74 22.91 -14.04
C PHE A 205 -15.44 22.89 -15.55
N GLN A 206 -16.08 23.76 -16.33
CA GLN A 206 -15.87 23.86 -17.78
C GLN A 206 -14.49 24.42 -18.16
N VAL A 207 -13.87 25.20 -17.26
CA VAL A 207 -12.56 25.83 -17.50
C VAL A 207 -11.40 25.02 -16.93
N VAL A 208 -11.69 23.90 -16.26
CA VAL A 208 -10.67 22.98 -15.74
C VAL A 208 -9.83 22.43 -16.89
N ILE A 209 -8.51 22.47 -16.71
CA ILE A 209 -7.56 21.89 -17.66
C ILE A 209 -7.26 20.46 -17.19
N PRO A 210 -7.80 19.41 -17.85
CA PRO A 210 -7.79 18.06 -17.27
C PRO A 210 -6.38 17.54 -16.95
N ALA A 211 -5.42 17.79 -17.85
CA ALA A 211 -4.05 17.31 -17.69
C ALA A 211 -3.33 17.98 -16.51
N GLU A 212 -3.57 19.27 -16.27
CA GLU A 212 -2.94 19.99 -15.16
C GLU A 212 -3.53 19.54 -13.82
N THR A 213 -4.85 19.40 -13.75
CA THR A 213 -5.54 18.97 -12.52
C THR A 213 -5.21 17.52 -12.17
N GLU A 214 -5.15 16.62 -13.15
CA GLU A 214 -4.78 15.21 -12.91
C GLU A 214 -3.33 15.08 -12.43
N GLU A 215 -2.38 15.81 -13.03
CA GLU A 215 -0.97 15.82 -12.62
C GLU A 215 -0.78 16.38 -11.20
N GLU A 216 -1.46 17.47 -10.85
CA GLU A 216 -1.39 18.03 -9.50
C GLU A 216 -2.01 17.09 -8.47
N ALA A 217 -3.15 16.47 -8.78
CA ALA A 217 -3.75 15.43 -7.94
C ALA A 217 -2.80 14.24 -7.74
N TYR A 218 -2.13 13.80 -8.81
CA TYR A 218 -1.12 12.75 -8.75
C TYR A 218 0.07 13.12 -7.86
N ARG A 219 0.58 14.36 -7.99
CA ARG A 219 1.67 14.89 -7.16
C ARG A 219 1.29 14.90 -5.68
N LEU A 220 0.11 15.43 -5.34
CA LEU A 220 -0.37 15.52 -3.95
C LEU A 220 -0.58 14.12 -3.34
N ARG A 221 -1.15 13.19 -4.12
CA ARG A 221 -1.26 11.78 -3.74
C ARG A 221 0.10 11.18 -3.39
N ASN A 222 1.11 11.38 -4.25
CA ASN A 222 2.44 10.84 -4.01
C ASN A 222 3.07 11.35 -2.72
N VAL A 223 2.84 12.62 -2.36
CA VAL A 223 3.30 13.18 -1.08
C VAL A 223 2.63 12.46 0.10
N ARG A 224 1.30 12.32 0.09
CA ARG A 224 0.54 11.66 1.17
C ARG A 224 0.88 10.18 1.32
N LEU A 225 1.14 9.50 0.21
CA LEU A 225 1.52 8.08 0.17
C LEU A 225 2.98 7.87 0.62
N ALA A 226 3.90 8.75 0.23
CA ALA A 226 5.30 8.69 0.63
C ALA A 226 5.48 8.83 2.16
N GLU A 227 4.67 9.66 2.82
CA GLU A 227 4.64 9.75 4.30
C GLU A 227 4.35 8.40 4.98
N LYS A 228 3.66 7.49 4.29
CA LYS A 228 3.31 6.15 4.77
C LYS A 228 4.30 5.08 4.29
N GLY A 229 5.35 5.46 3.56
CA GLY A 229 6.36 4.56 2.99
C GLY A 229 6.04 4.03 1.58
N PHE A 230 4.92 4.46 0.96
CA PHE A 230 4.63 4.17 -0.44
C PHE A 230 5.39 5.16 -1.34
N MET A 231 6.67 4.90 -1.55
CA MET A 231 7.51 5.72 -2.43
C MET A 231 7.06 5.57 -3.90
N PRO A 232 7.29 6.58 -4.76
CA PRO A 232 7.13 6.44 -6.20
C PRO A 232 7.94 5.25 -6.73
N PHE A 233 7.45 4.61 -7.78
CA PHE A 233 8.01 3.34 -8.29
C PHE A 233 9.52 3.41 -8.56
N ASP A 234 9.99 4.49 -9.18
CA ASP A 234 11.39 4.67 -9.58
C ASP A 234 12.34 4.77 -8.37
N GLU A 235 11.84 5.24 -7.23
CA GLU A 235 12.57 5.23 -5.96
C GLU A 235 12.42 3.89 -5.23
N ALA A 236 11.20 3.35 -5.22
CA ALA A 236 10.85 2.11 -4.54
C ALA A 236 11.65 0.93 -5.08
N ILE A 237 11.84 0.83 -6.40
CA ILE A 237 12.61 -0.25 -7.05
C ILE A 237 14.07 -0.31 -6.56
N GLY A 238 14.59 0.81 -6.03
CA GLY A 238 15.90 0.90 -5.40
C GLY A 238 16.08 -0.06 -4.20
N ILE A 239 14.99 -0.55 -3.60
CA ILE A 239 15.03 -1.55 -2.51
C ILE A 239 15.62 -2.89 -2.95
N TYR A 240 15.59 -3.19 -4.25
CA TYR A 240 16.16 -4.42 -4.81
C TYR A 240 17.61 -4.26 -5.27
N GLN A 241 18.20 -3.06 -5.13
CA GLN A 241 19.61 -2.85 -5.42
C GLN A 241 20.47 -3.47 -4.32
N PRO A 242 21.37 -4.41 -4.66
CA PRO A 242 22.14 -5.17 -3.68
C PRO A 242 23.08 -4.25 -2.91
N LEU A 243 23.26 -4.54 -1.63
CA LEU A 243 24.17 -3.80 -0.75
C LEU A 243 25.16 -4.77 -0.10
N LYS A 244 26.47 -4.56 -0.31
CA LYS A 244 27.48 -5.41 0.33
C LYS A 244 27.59 -5.07 1.83
N PRO A 245 27.84 -6.08 2.70
CA PRO A 245 28.03 -5.88 4.14
C PRO A 245 29.05 -4.80 4.52
N SER A 246 30.13 -4.68 3.75
CA SER A 246 31.19 -3.69 3.97
C SER A 246 30.74 -2.24 3.82
N HIS A 247 29.76 -1.97 2.95
CA HIS A 247 29.18 -0.63 2.78
C HIS A 247 28.21 -0.28 3.90
N LEU A 248 27.50 -1.28 4.44
CA LEU A 248 26.55 -1.11 5.54
C LEU A 248 27.27 -0.69 6.84
N LYS A 249 28.47 -1.24 7.11
CA LYS A 249 29.31 -0.87 8.27
C LYS A 249 29.88 0.56 8.20
N ARG A 250 29.94 1.18 7.02
CA ARG A 250 30.55 2.51 6.79
C ARG A 250 29.57 3.69 6.89
N GLN A 251 28.27 3.44 6.96
CA GLN A 251 27.23 4.48 6.95
C GLN A 251 26.68 4.80 8.34
N THR A 252 25.99 5.95 8.42
CA THR A 252 25.39 6.51 9.63
C THR A 252 24.44 5.53 10.30
N LYS A 253 24.63 5.36 11.61
CA LYS A 253 23.77 4.55 12.47
C LYS A 253 22.38 5.19 12.54
N LYS A 254 21.36 4.35 12.62
CA LYS A 254 19.98 4.76 12.90
C LYS A 254 19.94 5.50 14.24
N LEU A 255 19.29 6.65 14.27
CA LEU A 255 18.97 7.37 15.51
C LEU A 255 17.60 6.86 15.98
N MET A 256 17.60 6.10 17.07
CA MET A 256 16.37 5.74 17.79
C MET A 256 16.25 6.72 18.96
N THR A 257 15.23 7.55 18.96
CA THR A 257 14.89 8.40 20.12
C THR A 257 14.09 7.58 21.13
N ARG A 258 14.34 7.81 22.42
CA ARG A 258 13.50 7.23 23.50
C ARG A 258 12.26 8.07 23.78
N ASP A 259 12.25 9.32 23.34
CA ASP A 259 11.12 10.23 23.52
C ASP A 259 10.07 10.04 22.44
N ASP A 260 8.82 10.01 22.91
CA ASP A 260 7.59 9.63 22.23
C ASP A 260 6.97 10.81 21.46
N ASP A 261 7.79 11.63 20.78
CA ASP A 261 7.35 12.82 20.03
C ASP A 261 6.49 12.48 18.79
N ARG A 262 6.01 11.22 18.67
CA ARG A 262 5.13 10.81 17.58
C ARG A 262 3.67 10.95 17.99
N ASN A 263 3.02 11.97 17.46
CA ASN A 263 1.57 12.14 17.58
C ASN A 263 0.74 11.14 16.73
N PHE A 264 1.36 10.22 15.99
CA PHE A 264 0.65 9.32 15.07
C PHE A 264 0.94 7.84 15.39
N PRO A 265 -0.10 7.01 15.51
CA PRO A 265 0.07 5.60 15.81
C PRO A 265 0.67 4.81 14.64
N ALA A 266 1.52 3.84 14.95
CA ALA A 266 2.06 2.92 13.95
C ALA A 266 0.99 1.95 13.42
N PRO A 267 1.02 1.60 12.12
CA PRO A 267 0.19 0.53 11.55
C PRO A 267 0.41 -0.80 12.27
N LEU A 268 -0.70 -1.47 12.63
CA LEU A 268 -0.67 -2.69 13.44
C LEU A 268 -0.66 -3.95 12.58
N TYR A 269 -1.30 -3.96 11.41
CA TYR A 269 -1.42 -5.18 10.60
C TYR A 269 -0.10 -5.85 10.22
N PRO A 270 0.92 -5.12 9.71
CA PRO A 270 2.21 -5.73 9.42
C PRO A 270 2.84 -6.39 10.64
N ALA A 271 2.64 -5.83 11.84
CA ALA A 271 3.18 -6.36 13.08
C ALA A 271 2.40 -7.58 13.59
N GLU A 272 1.07 -7.60 13.51
CA GLU A 272 0.25 -8.76 13.90
C GLU A 272 0.52 -10.00 13.03
N MET A 273 0.97 -9.78 11.80
CA MET A 273 1.36 -10.84 10.86
C MET A 273 2.74 -11.44 11.14
N LEU A 274 3.50 -10.91 12.12
CA LEU A 274 4.78 -11.46 12.59
C LEU A 274 4.59 -12.74 13.43
N LYS A 275 3.86 -13.73 12.91
CA LYS A 275 3.67 -15.05 13.55
C LYS A 275 4.70 -16.09 13.11
N GLN A 276 5.57 -15.74 12.16
CA GLN A 276 6.58 -16.63 11.64
C GLN A 276 7.77 -16.72 12.59
N ASP A 277 8.28 -17.93 12.78
CA ASP A 277 9.46 -18.18 13.59
C ASP A 277 10.72 -18.05 12.72
N ASN A 278 11.30 -16.85 12.68
CA ASN A 278 12.54 -16.56 11.95
C ASN A 278 13.49 -15.73 12.82
N LEU A 279 14.74 -15.57 12.35
CA LEU A 279 15.75 -14.86 13.12
C LEU A 279 15.32 -13.42 13.42
N PHE A 280 14.66 -12.74 12.47
CA PHE A 280 14.17 -11.39 12.65
C PHE A 280 13.11 -11.30 13.76
N THR A 281 12.07 -12.13 13.72
CA THR A 281 10.98 -12.10 14.72
C THR A 281 11.45 -12.49 16.11
N ARG A 282 12.32 -13.52 16.24
CA ARG A 282 12.96 -13.88 17.52
C ARG A 282 13.82 -12.74 18.08
N SER A 283 14.55 -12.05 17.21
CA SER A 283 15.37 -10.90 17.61
C SER A 283 14.51 -9.73 18.04
N LEU A 284 13.38 -9.50 17.38
CA LEU A 284 12.43 -8.44 17.72
C LEU A 284 11.79 -8.67 19.10
N GLN A 285 11.43 -9.90 19.45
CA GLN A 285 10.93 -10.28 20.79
C GLN A 285 11.96 -9.97 21.90
N THR A 286 13.26 -9.98 21.58
CA THR A 286 14.31 -9.62 22.55
C THR A 286 14.39 -8.10 22.78
N ILE A 287 13.84 -7.29 21.87
CA ILE A 287 13.85 -5.81 21.92
C ILE A 287 12.60 -5.28 22.67
N GLU A 288 11.77 -6.12 23.28
CA GLU A 288 10.51 -5.78 23.99
C GLU A 288 10.72 -4.76 25.14
N THR A 289 11.00 -3.49 24.83
CA THR A 289 11.15 -2.41 25.79
C THR A 289 10.77 -1.07 25.16
N GLY A 290 9.51 -0.65 25.38
CA GLY A 290 9.04 0.72 25.17
C GLY A 290 8.95 1.21 23.71
N GLY A 291 8.89 2.54 23.53
CA GLY A 291 8.65 3.23 22.24
C GLY A 291 9.59 2.86 21.09
N ILE A 292 10.75 2.23 21.38
CA ILE A 292 11.64 1.67 20.35
C ILE A 292 10.92 0.62 19.51
N PHE A 293 10.04 -0.19 20.11
CA PHE A 293 9.28 -1.21 19.41
C PHE A 293 8.30 -0.58 18.41
N GLU A 294 7.56 0.46 18.80
CA GLU A 294 6.64 1.17 17.91
C GLU A 294 7.37 1.87 16.76
N GLN A 295 8.55 2.42 17.02
CA GLN A 295 9.41 2.98 15.97
C GLN A 295 9.86 1.91 14.96
N LEU A 296 10.17 0.70 15.43
CA LEU A 296 10.51 -0.44 14.58
C LEU A 296 9.29 -0.96 13.82
N GLN A 297 8.11 -0.98 14.43
CA GLN A 297 6.86 -1.35 13.76
C GLN A 297 6.55 -0.37 12.61
N ALA A 298 6.65 0.93 12.86
CA ALA A 298 6.45 1.95 11.84
C ALA A 298 7.48 1.84 10.70
N GLU A 299 8.77 1.61 11.03
CA GLU A 299 9.80 1.38 10.01
C GLU A 299 9.52 0.11 9.20
N PHE A 300 9.09 -0.96 9.86
CA PHE A 300 8.77 -2.23 9.22
C PHE A 300 7.55 -2.10 8.29
N ALA A 301 6.51 -1.40 8.74
CA ALA A 301 5.34 -1.07 7.91
C ALA A 301 5.76 -0.23 6.69
N GLY A 302 6.58 0.80 6.89
CA GLY A 302 7.12 1.61 5.80
C GLY A 302 7.94 0.81 4.79
N LEU A 303 8.74 -0.16 5.25
CA LEU A 303 9.47 -1.07 4.36
C LEU A 303 8.53 -2.01 3.59
N CYS A 304 7.49 -2.54 4.22
CA CYS A 304 6.47 -3.34 3.53
C CYS A 304 5.79 -2.50 2.44
N ASN A 305 5.41 -1.26 2.75
CA ASN A 305 4.80 -0.32 1.81
C ASN A 305 5.76 0.02 0.64
N GLN A 306 7.05 0.21 0.92
CA GLN A 306 8.06 0.41 -0.12
C GLN A 306 8.18 -0.81 -1.05
N VAL A 307 8.12 -2.03 -0.49
CA VAL A 307 8.13 -3.27 -1.28
C VAL A 307 6.85 -3.43 -2.11
N ILE A 308 5.69 -3.05 -1.58
CA ILE A 308 4.42 -3.02 -2.32
C ILE A 308 4.53 -2.10 -3.54
N SER A 309 5.01 -0.86 -3.34
CA SER A 309 5.28 0.08 -4.44
C SER A 309 6.26 -0.50 -5.47
N ALA A 310 7.36 -1.10 -5.02
CA ALA A 310 8.39 -1.69 -5.89
C ALA A 310 7.91 -2.95 -6.65
N ASP A 311 6.89 -3.63 -6.13
CA ASP A 311 6.25 -4.79 -6.74
C ASP A 311 5.06 -4.40 -7.63
N GLN A 312 4.62 -3.13 -7.60
CA GLN A 312 3.45 -2.62 -8.31
C GLN A 312 2.19 -3.47 -8.04
N LYS A 313 2.00 -3.87 -6.78
CA LYS A 313 0.83 -4.67 -6.36
C LYS A 313 -0.16 -3.79 -5.61
N THR A 314 -1.44 -3.90 -5.93
CA THR A 314 -2.51 -3.41 -5.07
C THR A 314 -2.78 -4.47 -4.01
N ILE A 315 -2.76 -4.08 -2.74
CA ILE A 315 -3.02 -4.97 -1.61
C ILE A 315 -4.36 -4.54 -1.02
N ARG A 316 -5.35 -5.42 -1.05
CA ARG A 316 -6.70 -5.20 -0.48
C ARG A 316 -6.96 -6.09 0.71
N GLU A 317 -6.39 -7.30 0.69
CA GLU A 317 -6.68 -8.32 1.68
C GLU A 317 -5.49 -8.57 2.62
N LYS A 318 -5.80 -9.01 3.84
CA LYS A 318 -4.81 -9.46 4.82
C LYS A 318 -3.85 -10.53 4.29
N ASP A 319 -4.34 -11.44 3.47
CA ASP A 319 -3.52 -12.54 2.96
C ASP A 319 -2.51 -12.08 1.90
N GLU A 320 -2.87 -11.12 1.06
CA GLU A 320 -1.94 -10.47 0.14
C GLU A 320 -0.82 -9.74 0.90
N LEU A 321 -1.18 -9.01 1.97
CA LEU A 321 -0.20 -8.35 2.84
C LEU A 321 0.72 -9.38 3.52
N ARG A 322 0.17 -10.52 3.95
CA ARG A 322 0.93 -11.60 4.59
C ARG A 322 2.07 -12.12 3.70
N HIS A 323 1.84 -12.21 2.38
CA HIS A 323 2.88 -12.59 1.43
C HIS A 323 4.02 -11.57 1.37
N ILE A 324 3.72 -10.28 1.43
CA ILE A 324 4.71 -9.21 1.49
C ILE A 324 5.48 -9.25 2.81
N VAL A 325 4.78 -9.39 3.94
CA VAL A 325 5.41 -9.50 5.27
C VAL A 325 6.36 -10.70 5.31
N LYS A 326 5.93 -11.87 4.79
CA LYS A 326 6.78 -13.07 4.69
C LYS A 326 8.06 -12.80 3.89
N LYS A 327 7.94 -12.16 2.73
CA LYS A 327 9.07 -11.78 1.88
C LYS A 327 10.04 -10.86 2.60
N VAL A 328 9.53 -9.79 3.21
CA VAL A 328 10.33 -8.80 3.93
C VAL A 328 11.07 -9.45 5.11
N CYS A 329 10.37 -10.23 5.94
CA CYS A 329 10.96 -10.95 7.05
C CYS A 329 12.03 -11.97 6.61
N GLY A 330 11.78 -12.70 5.53
CA GLY A 330 12.73 -13.67 4.96
C GLY A 330 14.04 -13.01 4.56
N TYR A 331 13.98 -11.95 3.73
CA TYR A 331 15.17 -11.24 3.30
C TYR A 331 15.87 -10.46 4.41
N ILE A 332 15.15 -9.92 5.41
CA ILE A 332 15.79 -9.35 6.60
C ILE A 332 16.54 -10.44 7.37
N SER A 333 15.94 -11.62 7.57
CA SER A 333 16.59 -12.73 8.28
C SER A 333 17.86 -13.20 7.57
N ILE A 334 17.79 -13.39 6.24
CA ILE A 334 18.96 -13.69 5.40
C ILE A 334 20.02 -12.59 5.54
N GLY A 335 19.62 -11.32 5.53
CA GLY A 335 20.51 -10.18 5.70
C GLY A 335 21.22 -10.16 7.06
N LEU A 336 20.48 -10.44 8.14
CA LEU A 336 21.03 -10.54 9.50
C LEU A 336 22.05 -11.66 9.62
N GLU A 337 21.75 -12.84 9.09
CA GLU A 337 22.69 -13.97 9.08
C GLU A 337 23.94 -13.67 8.27
N ARG A 338 23.78 -13.03 7.10
CA ARG A 338 24.91 -12.58 6.27
C ARG A 338 25.82 -11.60 7.03
N LEU A 339 25.23 -10.70 7.81
CA LEU A 339 25.98 -9.72 8.61
C LEU A 339 26.63 -10.35 9.85
N ALA A 340 26.02 -11.38 10.41
CA ALA A 340 26.52 -12.10 11.59
C ALA A 340 27.66 -13.08 11.26
N LYS A 341 27.71 -13.67 10.05
CA LYS A 341 28.78 -14.59 9.63
C LYS A 341 30.21 -13.99 9.69
N ASP A 342 30.33 -12.66 9.73
CA ASP A 342 31.63 -11.96 9.92
C ASP A 342 32.16 -12.03 11.37
N GLU A 343 31.34 -12.42 12.34
CA GLU A 343 31.70 -12.53 13.77
C GLU A 343 31.40 -13.96 14.23
N ASN A 344 32.45 -14.76 14.46
CA ASN A 344 32.47 -16.19 14.86
C ASN A 344 31.17 -16.74 15.50
N GLU A 345 30.79 -17.97 15.12
CA GLU A 345 29.65 -18.74 15.62
C GLU A 345 29.47 -18.62 17.14
N ASN A 346 28.66 -17.66 17.55
CA ASN A 346 28.47 -17.32 18.95
C ASN A 346 27.06 -17.76 19.41
N PRO A 347 26.90 -18.26 20.64
CA PRO A 347 25.59 -18.53 21.26
C PRO A 347 24.65 -17.31 21.39
N HIS A 348 25.09 -16.12 20.96
CA HIS A 348 24.40 -14.83 21.12
C HIS A 348 23.85 -14.24 19.80
N ARG A 349 23.63 -15.06 18.75
CA ARG A 349 23.14 -14.60 17.42
C ARG A 349 21.87 -13.75 17.47
N ILE A 350 20.91 -14.10 18.34
CA ILE A 350 19.66 -13.36 18.52
C ILE A 350 19.94 -11.96 19.10
N ASN A 351 20.79 -11.86 20.12
CA ASN A 351 21.17 -10.57 20.72
C ASN A 351 21.95 -9.68 19.75
N GLN A 352 22.87 -10.26 18.97
CA GLN A 352 23.60 -9.53 17.93
C GLN A 352 22.65 -8.99 16.86
N SER A 353 21.73 -9.83 16.40
CA SER A 353 20.71 -9.46 15.42
C SER A 353 19.80 -8.34 15.97
N ALA A 354 19.40 -8.42 17.24
CA ALA A 354 18.65 -7.37 17.91
C ALA A 354 19.39 -6.02 17.94
N VAL A 355 20.71 -6.04 18.19
CA VAL A 355 21.57 -4.85 18.12
C VAL A 355 21.65 -4.32 16.68
N MET A 356 21.73 -5.19 15.67
CA MET A 356 21.77 -4.78 14.26
C MET A 356 20.47 -4.12 13.81
N ILE A 357 19.31 -4.65 14.21
CA ILE A 357 17.97 -4.09 13.93
C ILE A 357 17.84 -2.68 14.51
N GLN A 358 18.38 -2.44 15.71
CA GLN A 358 18.37 -1.10 16.32
C GLN A 358 19.39 -0.15 15.68
N LYS A 359 20.49 -0.68 15.14
CA LYS A 359 21.62 0.11 14.62
C LYS A 359 21.46 0.52 13.17
N PHE A 360 20.83 -0.30 12.34
CA PHE A 360 20.73 -0.10 10.89
C PHE A 360 19.28 -0.06 10.44
N PRO A 361 18.94 0.76 9.43
CA PRO A 361 17.60 0.73 8.86
C PRO A 361 17.25 -0.65 8.28
N LEU A 362 16.02 -1.12 8.50
CA LEU A 362 15.54 -2.43 8.04
C LEU A 362 15.66 -2.57 6.52
N SER A 363 15.44 -1.49 5.76
CA SER A 363 15.60 -1.45 4.31
C SER A 363 17.02 -1.80 3.84
N ARG A 364 18.05 -1.48 4.64
CA ARG A 364 19.44 -1.80 4.33
C ARG A 364 19.76 -3.27 4.61
N ILE A 365 19.21 -3.81 5.70
CA ILE A 365 19.35 -5.22 6.05
C ILE A 365 18.66 -6.09 4.99
N PHE A 366 17.44 -5.71 4.60
CA PHE A 366 16.71 -6.32 3.49
C PHE A 366 17.56 -6.36 2.20
N ARG A 367 18.15 -5.23 1.80
CA ARG A 367 19.01 -5.13 0.61
C ARG A 367 20.25 -6.03 0.67
N ALA A 368 20.83 -6.20 1.86
CA ALA A 368 21.96 -7.11 2.06
C ALA A 368 21.56 -8.58 1.90
N GLY A 369 20.36 -8.95 2.37
CA GLY A 369 19.80 -10.28 2.20
C GLY A 369 19.37 -10.57 0.76
N TYR A 370 18.57 -9.69 0.16
CA TYR A 370 18.14 -9.80 -1.24
C TYR A 370 19.33 -9.88 -2.21
N GLY A 371 20.43 -9.20 -1.87
CA GLY A 371 21.66 -9.26 -2.65
C GLY A 371 22.22 -10.67 -2.85
N LEU A 372 22.02 -11.61 -1.91
CA LEU A 372 22.48 -13.00 -2.09
C LEU A 372 21.68 -13.73 -3.18
N ALA A 373 20.35 -13.57 -3.20
CA ALA A 373 19.52 -14.13 -4.25
C ALA A 373 19.88 -13.53 -5.63
N LEU A 374 20.21 -12.24 -5.67
CA LEU A 374 20.63 -11.57 -6.90
C LEU A 374 22.03 -12.02 -7.37
N GLU A 375 22.96 -12.28 -6.45
CA GLU A 375 24.27 -12.86 -6.74
C GLU A 375 24.12 -14.25 -7.42
N LEU A 376 23.20 -15.10 -6.94
CA LEU A 376 22.88 -16.39 -7.56
C LEU A 376 22.30 -16.21 -8.97
N LYS A 377 21.36 -15.27 -9.15
CA LYS A 377 20.81 -14.92 -10.46
C LYS A 377 21.91 -14.50 -11.44
N TRP A 378 22.79 -13.58 -11.06
CA TRP A 378 23.87 -13.13 -11.93
C TRP A 378 24.85 -14.25 -12.26
N ARG A 379 25.13 -15.15 -11.31
CA ARG A 379 25.95 -16.35 -11.55
C ARG A 379 25.29 -17.25 -12.58
N ALA A 380 24.00 -17.52 -12.46
CA ALA A 380 23.24 -18.33 -13.42
C ALA A 380 23.17 -17.68 -14.81
N GLU A 381 22.90 -16.37 -14.90
CA GLU A 381 22.89 -15.62 -16.17
C GLU A 381 24.26 -15.62 -16.85
N LYS A 382 25.34 -15.42 -16.09
CA LYS A 382 26.71 -15.43 -16.61
C LYS A 382 27.11 -16.81 -17.11
N TRP A 383 26.75 -17.86 -16.38
CA TRP A 383 26.98 -19.24 -16.81
C TRP A 383 26.20 -19.56 -18.08
N ARG A 384 24.89 -19.31 -18.11
CA ARG A 384 24.02 -19.62 -19.27
C ARG A 384 24.52 -19.00 -20.57
N LYS A 385 25.05 -17.77 -20.53
CA LYS A 385 25.62 -17.11 -21.73
C LYS A 385 26.82 -17.84 -22.32
N ASN A 386 27.55 -18.60 -21.52
CA ASN A 386 28.80 -19.26 -21.90
C ASN A 386 28.72 -20.79 -21.89
N SER A 387 27.59 -21.35 -21.45
CA SER A 387 27.40 -22.77 -21.22
C SER A 387 27.45 -23.60 -22.50
N TRP A 388 27.83 -24.87 -22.36
CA TRP A 388 27.85 -25.81 -23.46
C TRP A 388 26.44 -26.08 -23.99
N PHE A 389 25.46 -26.28 -23.11
CA PHE A 389 24.11 -26.64 -23.54
C PHE A 389 23.45 -25.55 -24.40
N GLU A 390 23.66 -24.27 -24.06
CA GLU A 390 23.14 -23.13 -24.81
C GLU A 390 23.84 -23.04 -26.18
N LYS A 391 25.15 -23.28 -26.25
CA LYS A 391 25.90 -23.38 -27.52
C LYS A 391 25.42 -24.51 -28.42
N LYS A 392 24.91 -25.60 -27.83
CA LYS A 392 24.29 -26.71 -28.56
C LYS A 392 22.83 -26.46 -28.95
N GLY A 393 22.26 -25.31 -28.56
CA GLY A 393 20.87 -24.96 -28.84
C GLY A 393 19.85 -25.81 -28.07
N LEU A 394 20.24 -26.39 -26.93
CA LEU A 394 19.36 -27.20 -26.10
C LEU A 394 18.43 -26.33 -25.26
N PRO A 395 17.15 -26.69 -25.11
CA PRO A 395 16.24 -25.97 -24.23
C PRO A 395 16.60 -26.19 -22.76
N LEU A 396 16.17 -25.29 -21.87
CA LEU A 396 16.37 -25.44 -20.42
C LEU A 396 15.79 -26.76 -19.85
N SER A 397 14.78 -27.33 -20.50
CA SER A 397 14.20 -28.63 -20.12
C SER A 397 15.17 -29.81 -20.26
N PHE A 398 16.29 -29.64 -20.96
CA PHE A 398 17.36 -30.63 -21.02
C PHE A 398 17.88 -31.04 -19.63
N TRP A 399 17.87 -30.12 -18.68
CA TRP A 399 18.41 -30.32 -17.34
C TRP A 399 17.51 -31.19 -16.44
N GLY A 400 16.33 -31.60 -16.90
CA GLY A 400 15.35 -32.30 -16.07
C GLY A 400 14.60 -31.35 -15.13
N GLU A 401 13.52 -31.83 -14.53
CA GLU A 401 12.55 -30.99 -13.80
C GLU A 401 13.17 -30.26 -12.60
N GLU A 402 14.02 -30.92 -11.82
CA GLU A 402 14.61 -30.35 -10.60
C GLU A 402 15.60 -29.21 -10.90
N TRP A 403 16.57 -29.46 -11.79
CA TRP A 403 17.55 -28.46 -12.19
C TRP A 403 16.92 -27.34 -13.03
N LEU A 404 15.95 -27.67 -13.91
CA LEU A 404 15.13 -26.69 -14.61
C LEU A 404 14.40 -25.78 -13.63
N GLY A 405 13.81 -26.37 -12.58
CA GLY A 405 13.10 -25.64 -11.54
C GLY A 405 13.97 -24.56 -10.91
N VAL A 406 15.16 -24.95 -10.42
CA VAL A 406 16.12 -24.03 -9.80
C VAL A 406 16.61 -22.95 -10.78
N ILE A 407 17.05 -23.34 -11.98
CA ILE A 407 17.58 -22.38 -12.97
C ILE A 407 16.47 -21.44 -13.45
N GLY A 408 15.28 -21.97 -13.70
CA GLY A 408 14.11 -21.18 -14.09
C GLY A 408 13.77 -20.12 -13.05
N GLY A 409 13.79 -20.50 -11.76
CA GLY A 409 13.55 -19.59 -10.64
C GLY A 409 14.60 -18.47 -10.52
N LEU A 410 15.86 -18.73 -10.90
CA LEU A 410 16.91 -17.71 -10.90
C LEU A 410 16.84 -16.76 -12.12
N LEU A 411 16.37 -17.24 -13.28
CA LEU A 411 16.41 -16.49 -14.55
C LEU A 411 15.20 -15.57 -14.76
N ILE A 412 14.15 -15.67 -13.95
CA ILE A 412 13.03 -14.72 -13.98
C ILE A 412 13.43 -13.32 -13.49
N LYS A 413 12.57 -12.31 -13.71
CA LYS A 413 12.87 -10.88 -13.44
C LYS A 413 13.35 -10.65 -12.00
N LYS A 414 12.65 -11.21 -11.01
CA LYS A 414 13.05 -11.24 -9.59
C LYS A 414 13.26 -12.71 -9.22
N PRO A 415 14.46 -13.13 -8.77
CA PRO A 415 14.75 -14.54 -8.54
C PRO A 415 13.88 -15.12 -7.42
N LEU A 416 13.35 -16.31 -7.64
CA LEU A 416 12.54 -17.07 -6.69
C LEU A 416 13.21 -18.41 -6.36
N PHE A 417 12.93 -18.89 -5.15
CA PHE A 417 13.35 -20.21 -4.69
C PHE A 417 12.44 -21.28 -5.29
N PHE A 418 13.04 -22.34 -5.82
CA PHE A 418 12.32 -23.51 -6.31
C PHE A 418 11.95 -24.40 -5.13
N ASP A 419 10.69 -24.34 -4.70
CA ASP A 419 10.19 -25.04 -3.53
C ASP A 419 9.73 -26.47 -3.85
N ASN A 420 9.42 -26.74 -5.13
CA ASN A 420 8.93 -28.03 -5.61
C ASN A 420 7.76 -28.59 -4.77
N TYR A 421 6.76 -27.75 -4.48
CA TYR A 421 5.58 -28.08 -3.69
C TYR A 421 5.84 -28.53 -2.24
N LYS A 422 7.04 -28.36 -1.68
CA LYS A 422 7.30 -28.61 -0.25
C LYS A 422 6.35 -27.81 0.66
N THR A 423 5.97 -26.61 0.22
CA THR A 423 5.00 -25.71 0.85
C THR A 423 3.72 -25.53 0.03
N GLY A 424 3.49 -26.38 -0.98
CA GLY A 424 2.31 -26.36 -1.84
C GLY A 424 2.40 -25.47 -3.07
N VAL A 425 3.54 -24.79 -3.30
CA VAL A 425 3.79 -23.97 -4.49
C VAL A 425 5.07 -24.39 -5.20
N ILE A 426 5.16 -24.13 -6.51
CA ILE A 426 6.39 -24.41 -7.28
C ILE A 426 7.51 -23.43 -6.90
N TYR A 427 7.16 -22.13 -6.85
CA TYR A 427 8.09 -21.05 -6.58
C TYR A 427 7.61 -20.19 -5.41
N ARG A 428 8.56 -19.78 -4.57
CA ARG A 428 8.32 -18.82 -3.48
C ARG A 428 9.49 -17.87 -3.33
N GLU A 429 9.30 -16.83 -2.53
CA GLU A 429 10.40 -15.95 -2.11
C GLU A 429 11.39 -16.71 -1.22
N PHE A 430 12.67 -16.31 -1.26
CA PHE A 430 13.70 -16.87 -0.36
C PHE A 430 13.38 -16.45 1.08
N ALA A 431 13.37 -17.42 1.99
CA ALA A 431 12.95 -17.23 3.37
C ALA A 431 14.09 -17.40 4.37
N SER A 432 15.11 -18.18 4.03
CA SER A 432 16.25 -18.50 4.90
C SER A 432 17.58 -18.49 4.14
N LEU A 433 18.69 -18.48 4.87
CA LEU A 433 20.01 -18.64 4.27
C LEU A 433 20.22 -20.07 3.77
N ASP A 434 19.52 -21.05 4.33
CA ASP A 434 19.53 -22.44 3.84
C ASP A 434 18.93 -22.54 2.44
N ASP A 435 17.86 -21.79 2.14
CA ASP A 435 17.30 -21.70 0.78
C ASP A 435 18.36 -21.21 -0.23
N ILE A 436 19.18 -20.23 0.19
CA ILE A 436 20.28 -19.68 -0.63
C ILE A 436 21.36 -20.74 -0.83
N ASN A 437 21.78 -21.44 0.22
CA ASN A 437 22.83 -22.47 0.16
C ASN A 437 22.38 -23.68 -0.68
N GLU A 438 21.13 -24.13 -0.54
CA GLU A 438 20.53 -25.22 -1.34
C GLU A 438 20.53 -24.87 -2.84
N THR A 439 20.08 -23.64 -3.15
CA THR A 439 20.07 -23.11 -4.52
C THR A 439 21.50 -22.98 -5.07
N GLU A 440 22.45 -22.52 -4.26
CA GLU A 440 23.85 -22.38 -4.65
C GLU A 440 24.51 -23.74 -4.95
N SER A 441 24.25 -24.75 -4.10
CA SER A 441 24.76 -26.10 -4.28
C SER A 441 24.25 -26.69 -5.60
N THR A 442 22.94 -26.64 -5.81
CA THR A 442 22.30 -27.16 -7.03
C THR A 442 22.79 -26.43 -8.28
N LEU A 443 22.91 -25.10 -8.23
CA LEU A 443 23.47 -24.33 -9.35
C LEU A 443 24.92 -24.72 -9.63
N SER A 444 25.72 -24.98 -8.60
CA SER A 444 27.12 -25.40 -8.75
C SER A 444 27.23 -26.79 -9.39
N GLU A 445 26.34 -27.72 -9.03
CA GLU A 445 26.26 -29.05 -9.65
C GLU A 445 25.93 -28.96 -11.13
N VAL A 446 24.93 -28.14 -11.52
CA VAL A 446 24.58 -27.99 -12.94
C VAL A 446 25.73 -27.36 -13.73
N ILE A 447 26.37 -26.34 -13.18
CA ILE A 447 27.53 -25.69 -13.82
C ILE A 447 28.66 -26.72 -14.03
N ALA A 448 28.98 -27.51 -13.01
CA ALA A 448 30.02 -28.53 -13.10
C ALA A 448 29.67 -29.61 -14.14
N PHE A 449 28.40 -30.03 -14.21
CA PHE A 449 27.95 -31.00 -15.21
C PHE A 449 28.04 -30.45 -16.63
N ASP A 450 27.63 -29.20 -16.86
CA ASP A 450 27.76 -28.53 -18.16
C ASP A 450 29.23 -28.42 -18.60
N GLU A 451 30.14 -28.11 -17.68
CA GLU A 451 31.58 -28.09 -17.94
C GLU A 451 32.11 -29.47 -18.33
N LEU A 452 31.65 -30.55 -17.67
CA LEU A 452 32.01 -31.92 -18.05
C LEU A 452 31.49 -32.30 -19.45
N LEU A 453 30.25 -31.93 -19.80
CA LEU A 453 29.69 -32.13 -21.14
C LEU A 453 30.45 -31.36 -22.21
N CYS A 454 31.10 -30.24 -21.85
CA CYS A 454 31.93 -29.46 -22.77
C CYS A 454 33.27 -30.12 -23.10
N LEU A 455 33.75 -31.01 -22.24
CA LEU A 455 35.03 -31.73 -22.40
C LEU A 455 34.89 -33.06 -23.15
N MET A 456 33.65 -33.56 -23.29
CA MET A 456 33.29 -34.72 -24.11
C MET A 456 32.98 -34.28 -25.54
#